data_AF-A0A158E7Y5-F1
#
_entry.id   AF-A0A158E7Y5-F1
#
_cell.length_a   1.000
_cell.length_b   1.000
_cell.length_c   1.000
_cell.angle_alpha   90.00
_cell.angle_beta   90.00
_cell.angle_gamma   90.00
#
_symmetry.space_group_name_H-M   'P 1'
#
loop_
_entity.id
_entity.type
_entity.pdbx_description
1 polymer ?
#
loop_
_entity_poly.entity_id
_entity_poly.type
_entity_poly.pdbx_seq_one_letter_code
_entity_poly.pdbx_strand_id
1 'polypeptide(L)'
;MLTPEGADDAEVIVRPCARGGWQVEVPTAEGVHVTTVDSEQEALALGHFLRPHAEVRILPAAESEETLRDELRPDDGRNRSE
;
A
#
# COMPACT_ATOMS: atom_id res chain seq x y z
N MET A 1 -28.81 14.50 -0.60
CA MET A 1 -27.71 14.80 0.34
C MET A 1 -26.99 13.49 0.58
N LEU A 2 -25.76 13.33 0.09
CA LEU A 2 -24.95 12.14 0.35
C LEU A 2 -24.34 12.31 1.73
N THR A 3 -24.86 11.58 2.70
CA THR A 3 -24.20 11.38 3.98
C THR A 3 -22.86 10.66 3.72
N PRO A 4 -21.71 11.14 4.23
CA PRO A 4 -20.44 10.43 4.11
C PRO A 4 -20.37 9.25 5.10
N GLU A 5 -21.46 8.48 5.21
CA GLU A 5 -21.63 7.36 6.16
C GLU A 5 -20.70 6.17 5.89
N GLY A 6 -19.87 6.22 4.84
CA GLY A 6 -18.90 5.16 4.52
C GLY A 6 -17.43 5.58 4.60
N ALA A 7 -17.15 6.87 4.83
CA ALA A 7 -15.76 7.30 4.94
C ALA A 7 -15.19 7.00 6.33
N ASP A 8 -15.97 7.12 7.40
CA ASP A 8 -15.47 6.94 8.78
C ASP A 8 -15.22 5.48 9.20
N ASP A 9 -15.87 4.52 8.55
CA ASP A 9 -15.73 3.08 8.81
C ASP A 9 -14.62 2.40 8.00
N ALA A 10 -13.87 3.15 7.20
CA ALA A 10 -12.89 2.56 6.29
C ALA A 10 -11.61 2.14 7.04
N GLU A 11 -11.26 0.85 6.95
CA GLU A 11 -10.14 0.23 7.67
C GLU A 11 -8.78 0.87 7.35
N VAL A 12 -7.93 1.02 8.38
CA VAL A 12 -6.53 1.42 8.21
C VAL A 12 -5.70 0.16 8.05
N ILE A 13 -4.97 0.06 6.95
CA ILE A 13 -4.07 -1.07 6.68
C ILE A 13 -2.67 -0.69 7.13
N VAL A 14 -2.04 -1.56 7.93
CA VAL A 14 -0.63 -1.46 8.30
C VAL A 14 0.10 -2.67 7.75
N ARG A 15 1.19 -2.48 7.00
CA ARG A 15 1.97 -3.60 6.45
C ARG A 15 3.48 -3.30 6.46
N PRO A 16 4.34 -4.30 6.67
CA PRO A 16 5.78 -4.09 6.61
C PRO A 16 6.26 -3.87 5.17
N CYS A 17 7.21 -2.96 4.99
CA CYS A 17 7.82 -2.62 3.69
C CYS A 17 9.09 -3.45 3.44
N ALA A 18 9.28 -3.91 2.20
CA ALA A 18 10.47 -4.69 1.83
C ALA A 18 11.79 -3.92 1.92
N ARG A 19 11.75 -2.58 1.80
CA ARG A 19 12.93 -1.71 1.95
C ARG A 19 13.24 -1.36 3.43
N GLY A 20 12.51 -1.95 4.38
CA GLY A 20 12.53 -1.60 5.79
C GLY A 20 11.38 -0.66 6.17
N GLY A 21 11.01 -0.66 7.45
CA GLY A 21 9.91 0.13 7.98
C GLY A 21 8.52 -0.46 7.72
N TRP A 22 7.51 0.36 7.96
CA TRP A 22 6.09 0.01 7.98
C TRP A 22 5.29 1.03 7.20
N GLN A 23 4.45 0.53 6.30
CA GLN A 23 3.51 1.31 5.51
C GLN A 23 2.16 1.36 6.21
N VAL A 24 1.59 2.56 6.28
CA VAL A 24 0.24 2.85 6.78
C VAL A 24 -0.57 3.38 5.61
N GLU A 25 -1.66 2.71 5.28
CA GLU A 25 -2.62 3.14 4.28
C GLU A 25 -3.91 3.56 4.94
N VAL A 26 -4.25 4.84 4.76
CA VAL A 26 -5.45 5.44 5.32
C VAL A 26 -6.40 5.78 4.16
N PRO A 27 -7.58 5.17 4.10
CA PRO A 27 -8.61 5.57 3.15
C PRO A 27 -9.07 6.99 3.45
N THR A 28 -9.21 7.79 2.40
CA THR A 28 -9.63 9.20 2.41
C THR A 28 -10.73 9.41 1.37
N ALA A 29 -11.39 10.57 1.39
CA ALA A 29 -12.43 10.88 0.41
C ALA A 29 -11.90 10.93 -1.05
N GLU A 30 -10.60 11.14 -1.24
CA GLU A 30 -9.95 11.24 -2.55
C GLU A 30 -9.27 9.94 -3.01
N GLY A 31 -9.23 8.90 -2.17
CA GLY A 31 -8.53 7.65 -2.45
C GLY A 31 -7.82 7.09 -1.21
N VAL A 32 -6.57 6.67 -1.36
CA VAL A 32 -5.77 6.12 -0.25
C VAL A 32 -4.54 7.00 -0.02
N HIS A 33 -4.35 7.43 1.22
CA HIS A 33 -3.14 8.10 1.66
C HIS A 33 -2.15 7.08 2.23
N VAL A 34 -0.91 7.10 1.75
CA VAL A 34 0.12 6.13 2.13
C VAL A 34 1.27 6.86 2.84
N THR A 35 1.63 6.42 4.04
CA THR A 35 2.79 6.92 4.80
C THR A 35 3.67 5.76 5.25
N THR A 36 4.98 5.96 5.25
CA THR A 36 5.96 4.99 5.75
C THR A 36 6.63 5.50 7.02
N VAL A 37 6.76 4.64 8.03
CA VAL A 37 7.43 4.91 9.31
C VAL A 37 8.42 3.80 9.64
N ASP A 38 9.34 4.04 10.56
CA ASP A 38 10.42 3.10 10.85
C ASP A 38 9.98 1.91 11.71
N SER A 39 8.94 2.08 12.54
CA SER A 39 8.50 1.10 13.55
C SER A 39 7.02 0.74 13.47
N GLU A 40 6.68 -0.52 13.79
CA GLU A 40 5.29 -0.99 13.86
C GLU A 40 4.44 -0.15 14.83
N GLN A 41 5.00 0.16 16.00
CA GLN A 41 4.31 0.95 17.01
C GLN A 41 4.00 2.38 16.52
N GLU A 42 4.92 2.99 15.76
CA GLU A 42 4.65 4.28 15.12
C GLU A 42 3.58 4.16 14.04
N ALA A 43 3.55 3.03 13.32
CA ALA A 43 2.58 2.80 12.25
C ALA A 43 1.16 2.68 12.82
N LEU A 44 1.02 1.92 13.91
CA LEU A 44 -0.23 1.77 14.65
C LEU A 44 -0.65 3.09 15.29
N ALA A 45 0.26 3.80 15.94
CA ALA A 45 -0.02 5.09 16.54
C ALA A 45 -0.46 6.13 15.51
N LEU A 46 0.17 6.15 14.34
CA LEU A 46 -0.20 7.03 13.23
C LEU A 46 -1.58 6.68 12.66
N GLY A 47 -1.86 5.39 12.45
CA GLY A 47 -3.17 4.93 12.00
C GLY A 47 -4.30 5.35 12.94
N HIS A 48 -4.10 5.16 14.25
CA HIS A 48 -5.07 5.58 15.26
C HIS A 48 -5.17 7.10 15.40
N PHE A 49 -4.07 7.83 15.24
CA PHE A 49 -4.07 9.29 15.29
C PHE A 49 -4.87 9.89 14.12
N LEU A 50 -4.70 9.33 12.93
CA LEU A 50 -5.40 9.79 11.71
C LEU A 50 -6.87 9.36 11.71
N ARG A 51 -7.18 8.17 12.24
CA ARG A 51 -8.53 7.60 12.30
C ARG A 51 -8.75 6.90 13.65
N PRO A 52 -9.16 7.63 14.71
CA PRO A 52 -9.35 7.04 16.03
C PRO A 52 -10.51 6.03 16.09
N HIS A 53 -11.44 6.11 15.13
CA HIS A 53 -12.61 5.24 15.04
C HIS A 53 -12.48 4.11 14.02
N ALA A 54 -11.40 4.08 13.23
CA ALA A 54 -11.21 3.01 12.23
C ALA A 54 -10.56 1.77 12.86
N GLU A 55 -10.94 0.61 12.35
CA GLU A 55 -10.24 -0.64 12.65
C GLU A 55 -8.85 -0.62 11.98
N VAL A 56 -7.82 -0.95 12.76
CA VAL A 56 -6.45 -1.07 12.26
C VAL A 56 -6.13 -2.53 12.03
N ARG A 57 -5.85 -2.89 10.77
CA ARG A 57 -5.52 -4.25 10.37
C ARG A 57 -4.08 -4.35 9.93
N ILE A 58 -3.31 -5.19 10.61
CA ILE A 58 -1.95 -5.51 10.20
C ILE A 58 -1.99 -6.62 9.16
N LEU A 59 -1.50 -6.34 7.95
CA LEU A 59 -1.29 -7.33 6.92
C LEU A 59 0.17 -7.82 6.95
N PRO A 60 0.42 -9.11 6.63
CA PRO A 60 1.78 -9.61 6.45
C PRO A 60 2.48 -8.85 5.32
N ALA A 61 3.81 -8.94 5.28
CA ALA A 61 4.59 -8.41 4.15
C ALA A 61 4.01 -8.98 2.85
N ALA A 62 3.40 -8.12 2.03
CA ALA A 62 3.16 -8.50 0.65
C ALA A 62 4.56 -8.67 0.04
N GLU A 63 4.85 -9.87 -0.45
CA GLU A 63 5.99 -10.10 -1.32
C GLU A 63 5.93 -9.02 -2.39
N SER A 64 6.91 -8.11 -2.39
CA SER A 64 6.88 -6.94 -3.24
C SER A 64 6.61 -7.37 -4.67
N GLU A 65 5.51 -6.89 -5.26
CA GLU A 65 5.23 -6.95 -6.69
C GLU A 65 6.20 -6.04 -7.47
N GLU A 66 7.50 -6.12 -7.17
CA GLU A 66 8.60 -5.61 -7.99
C GLU A 66 8.98 -6.65 -9.06
N THR A 67 7.99 -7.40 -9.57
CA THR A 67 8.17 -8.47 -10.60
C THR A 67 7.21 -8.32 -11.78
N LEU A 68 6.81 -7.09 -12.14
CA LEU A 68 5.93 -6.87 -13.30
C LEU A 68 6.39 -5.73 -14.23
N ARG A 69 7.68 -5.39 -14.23
CA ARG A 69 8.24 -4.39 -15.16
C ARG A 69 9.59 -4.73 -15.81
N ASP A 70 10.02 -6.00 -15.84
CA ASP A 70 11.29 -6.35 -16.50
C ASP A 70 11.21 -7.46 -17.56
N GLU A 71 10.04 -7.78 -18.16
CA GLU A 71 10.01 -8.79 -19.23
C GLU A 71 9.25 -8.32 -20.48
N LEU A 72 9.55 -7.11 -20.95
CA LEU A 72 9.26 -6.75 -22.35
C LEU A 72 10.50 -6.15 -23.01
N ARG A 73 11.57 -6.94 -23.10
CA ARG A 73 12.51 -6.73 -24.22
C ARG A 73 11.79 -7.19 -25.48
N PRO A 74 11.52 -6.31 -26.47
CA PRO A 74 11.29 -6.80 -27.82
C PRO A 74 12.63 -7.37 -28.28
N ASP A 75 12.78 -8.69 -28.21
CA ASP A 75 13.88 -9.36 -28.89
C ASP A 75 13.64 -9.19 -30.39
N ASP A 76 14.36 -8.21 -30.93
CA ASP A 76 14.52 -7.89 -32.34
C ASP A 76 14.94 -9.17 -33.05
N GLY A 77 13.98 -9.88 -33.62
CA GLY A 77 14.17 -11.04 -34.48
C GLY A 77 14.84 -10.65 -35.80
N ARG A 78 16.06 -10.09 -35.72
CA ARG A 78 16.97 -9.96 -36.84
C ARG A 78 17.82 -11.21 -36.92
N ASN A 79 17.58 -11.92 -38.03
CA ASN A 79 18.60 -12.60 -38.82
C ASN A 79 18.99 -14.01 -38.37
N ARG A 80 18.41 -15.01 -39.06
CA ARG A 80 19.12 -15.97 -39.93
C ARG A 80 18.09 -16.98 -40.44
N SER A 81 17.85 -17.11 -41.74
CA SER A 81 18.26 -18.23 -42.65
C SER A 81 17.35 -18.06 -43.90
N GLU A 82 17.67 -18.30 -45.17
CA GLU A 82 18.71 -19.05 -45.90
C GLU A 82 18.97 -18.34 -47.25
#